data_AF-A0A7C9L135-F1
#
_entry.id   AF-A0A7C9L135-F1
#
_cell.length_a   1.000
_cell.length_b   1.000
_cell.length_c   1.000
_cell.angle_alpha   90.00
_cell.angle_beta   90.00
_cell.angle_gamma   90.00
#
_symmetry.space_group_name_H-M   'P 1'
#
loop_
_entity.id
_entity.type
_entity.pdbx_description
1 polymer ?
#
loop_
_entity_poly.entity_id
_entity_poly.type
_entity_poly.pdbx_seq_one_letter_code
_entity_poly.pdbx_strand_id
1 'polypeptide(L)'
;MEEYDYFNESVPDGISIAIDAYDSSLECCGQDGHELLVKTFGPHVSGKDLKSASEEDCLKFASVMKDYFELSYSPTAKDAKTIIDKALVQWGG
;
A
#
# COMPACT_ATOMS: atom_id res chain seq x y z
N MET A 1 -4.85 9.86 -25.71
CA MET A 1 -4.64 8.58 -25.00
C MET A 1 -4.41 9.02 -23.58
N GLU A 2 -5.51 9.25 -22.86
CA GLU A 2 -5.42 9.71 -21.48
C GLU A 2 -4.79 8.57 -20.69
N GLU A 3 -3.57 8.81 -20.21
CA GLU A 3 -2.96 8.03 -19.15
C GLU A 3 -3.97 8.08 -18.00
N TYR A 4 -4.85 7.08 -17.94
CA TYR A 4 -5.68 6.85 -16.78
C TYR A 4 -4.70 6.62 -15.65
N ASP A 5 -4.42 7.70 -14.92
CA ASP A 5 -3.62 7.65 -13.73
C ASP A 5 -4.34 6.65 -12.84
N TYR A 6 -3.74 5.47 -12.75
CA TYR A 6 -4.27 4.27 -12.10
C TYR A 6 -4.62 4.56 -10.63
N PHE A 7 -4.19 5.72 -10.12
CA PHE A 7 -4.27 6.27 -8.78
C PHE A 7 -5.54 7.08 -8.43
N ASN A 8 -6.56 7.12 -9.32
CA ASN A 8 -7.85 7.73 -8.97
C ASN A 8 -8.66 6.80 -8.05
N GLU A 9 -8.58 7.04 -6.74
CA GLU A 9 -9.43 6.54 -5.64
C GLU A 9 -9.42 5.04 -5.35
N SER A 10 -9.35 4.15 -6.34
CA SER A 10 -9.42 2.69 -6.09
C SER A 10 -8.14 2.12 -5.47
N VAL A 11 -6.98 2.74 -5.74
CA VAL A 11 -5.69 2.23 -5.27
C VAL A 11 -5.55 2.32 -3.74
N PRO A 12 -5.80 3.50 -3.16
CA PRO A 12 -5.73 3.67 -1.73
C PRO A 12 -6.74 2.80 -0.95
N ASP A 13 -7.93 2.57 -1.51
CA ASP A 13 -8.94 1.71 -0.90
C ASP A 13 -8.54 0.23 -0.89
N GLY A 14 -7.92 -0.29 -1.95
CA GLY A 14 -7.46 -1.69 -1.89
C GLY A 14 -6.31 -1.89 -0.90
N ILE A 15 -5.48 -0.86 -0.66
CA ILE A 15 -4.47 -0.91 0.42
C ILE A 15 -5.14 -0.94 1.79
N SER A 16 -6.15 -0.09 2.02
CA SER A 16 -6.84 -0.04 3.30
C SER A 16 -7.54 -1.36 3.62
N ILE A 17 -8.23 -1.96 2.63
CA ILE A 17 -8.84 -3.29 2.75
C ILE A 17 -7.79 -4.38 2.96
N ALA A 18 -6.64 -4.29 2.26
CA ALA A 18 -5.57 -5.28 2.42
C ALA A 18 -4.90 -5.20 3.81
N ILE A 19 -4.80 -4.00 4.39
CA ILE A 19 -4.31 -3.78 5.76
C ILE A 19 -5.32 -4.30 6.77
N ASP A 20 -6.61 -3.99 6.62
CA ASP A 20 -7.68 -4.54 7.48
C ASP A 20 -7.69 -6.09 7.45
N ALA A 21 -7.46 -6.68 6.27
CA ALA A 21 -7.35 -8.13 6.12
C ALA A 21 -6.03 -8.72 6.68
N TYR A 22 -4.98 -7.92 6.83
CA TYR A 22 -3.71 -8.32 7.43
C TYR A 22 -3.77 -8.22 8.96
N ASP A 23 -4.29 -7.11 9.47
CA ASP A 23 -4.48 -6.83 10.88
C ASP A 23 -5.75 -5.99 11.05
N SER A 24 -6.85 -6.66 11.40
CA SER A 24 -8.17 -6.04 11.56
C SER A 24 -8.27 -5.14 12.79
N SER A 25 -7.20 -4.99 13.57
CA SER A 25 -7.12 -4.00 14.64
C SER A 25 -6.65 -2.63 14.13
N LEU A 26 -6.17 -2.55 12.89
CA LEU A 26 -5.73 -1.33 12.24
C LEU A 26 -6.91 -0.67 11.53
N GLU A 27 -7.34 0.49 12.05
CA GLU A 27 -8.28 1.35 11.35
C GLU A 27 -7.54 2.06 10.21
N CYS A 28 -7.55 1.45 9.02
CA CYS A 28 -7.04 2.03 7.80
C CYS A 28 -8.20 2.39 6.88
N CYS A 29 -8.30 3.65 6.47
CA CYS A 29 -9.22 4.10 5.42
C CYS A 29 -8.46 4.42 4.12
N GLY A 30 -9.19 4.71 3.05
CA GLY A 30 -8.58 5.05 1.75
C GLY A 30 -7.60 6.22 1.84
N GLN A 31 -7.85 7.21 2.70
CA GLN A 31 -6.89 8.32 2.87
C GLN A 31 -5.56 7.86 3.50
N ASP A 32 -5.62 6.96 4.48
CA ASP A 32 -4.42 6.39 5.11
C ASP A 32 -3.65 5.54 4.10
N GLY A 33 -4.37 4.71 3.32
CA GLY A 33 -3.79 3.94 2.23
C GLY A 33 -3.05 4.83 1.23
N HIS A 34 -3.61 5.99 0.89
CA HIS A 34 -2.98 6.96 0.00
C HIS A 34 -1.70 7.53 0.62
N GLU A 35 -1.77 7.92 1.90
CA GLU A 35 -0.63 8.50 2.61
C GLU A 35 0.54 7.51 2.78
N LEU A 36 0.24 6.24 3.06
CA LEU A 36 1.23 5.17 3.10
C LEU A 36 1.94 4.99 1.76
N LEU A 37 1.18 4.99 0.66
CA LEU A 37 1.75 4.87 -0.69
C LEU A 37 2.61 6.09 -1.05
N VAL A 38 2.14 7.30 -0.75
CA VAL A 38 2.90 8.53 -1.01
C VAL A 38 4.18 8.60 -0.19
N LYS A 39 4.16 8.21 1.09
CA LYS A 39 5.37 8.14 1.93
C LYS A 39 6.36 7.08 1.46
N THR A 40 5.85 5.99 0.88
CA THR A 40 6.67 4.88 0.39
C THR A 40 7.27 5.17 -0.99
N PHE A 41 6.43 5.42 -1.98
CA PHE A 41 6.80 5.51 -3.40
C PHE A 41 6.95 6.96 -3.90
N GLY A 42 6.49 7.94 -3.11
CA GLY A 42 6.53 9.36 -3.44
C GLY A 42 5.19 9.91 -3.92
N PRO A 43 5.07 11.23 -4.10
CA PRO A 43 3.80 11.91 -4.44
C PRO A 43 3.30 11.63 -5.87
N HIS A 44 4.12 11.01 -6.71
CA HIS A 44 3.79 10.63 -8.09
C HIS A 44 3.64 9.12 -8.26
N VAL A 45 3.38 8.42 -7.15
CA VAL A 45 3.18 6.97 -7.16
C VAL A 45 2.07 6.59 -8.14
N SER A 46 2.35 5.60 -8.98
CA SER A 46 1.41 5.05 -9.94
C SER A 46 1.18 3.56 -9.69
N GLY A 47 0.10 3.01 -10.26
CA GLY A 47 -0.14 1.56 -10.22
C GLY A 47 1.01 0.74 -10.83
N LYS A 48 1.79 1.32 -11.75
CA LYS A 48 2.96 0.66 -12.34
C LYS A 48 4.11 0.54 -11.33
N ASP A 49 4.28 1.55 -10.48
CA ASP A 49 5.27 1.53 -9.39
C ASP A 49 4.89 0.48 -8.35
N LEU A 50 3.61 0.37 -7.99
CA LEU A 50 3.13 -0.71 -7.12
C LEU A 50 3.35 -2.10 -7.74
N LYS A 51 2.99 -2.29 -9.03
CA LYS A 51 3.19 -3.57 -9.73
C LYS A 51 4.67 -3.95 -9.88
N SER A 52 5.54 -2.95 -9.92
CA SER A 52 7.00 -3.12 -10.05
C SER A 52 7.72 -2.98 -8.72
N ALA A 53 7.00 -2.99 -7.59
CA ALA A 53 7.57 -2.75 -6.27
C ALA A 53 8.69 -3.76 -5.97
N SER A 54 9.86 -3.22 -5.68
CA SER A 54 11.03 -4.00 -5.31
C SER A 54 10.94 -4.47 -3.86
N GLU A 55 11.87 -5.35 -3.45
CA GLU A 55 11.98 -5.73 -2.03
C GLU A 55 12.29 -4.52 -1.14
N GLU A 56 13.07 -3.55 -1.64
CA GLU A 56 13.38 -2.30 -0.94
C GLU A 56 12.12 -1.45 -0.74
N ASP A 57 11.25 -1.35 -1.75
CA ASP A 57 9.98 -0.64 -1.62
C ASP A 57 9.06 -1.32 -0.61
N CYS A 58 9.03 -2.66 -0.59
CA CYS A 58 8.25 -3.41 0.38
C CYS A 58 8.78 -3.23 1.81
N LEU A 59 10.12 -3.20 1.99
CA LEU A 59 10.73 -2.88 3.29
C LEU A 59 10.40 -1.46 3.73
N LYS A 60 10.44 -0.51 2.81
CA LYS A 60 10.08 0.89 3.08
C LYS A 60 8.60 1.00 3.45
N PHE A 61 7.70 0.33 2.73
CA PHE A 61 6.28 0.29 3.03
C PHE A 61 6.03 -0.27 4.43
N ALA A 62 6.67 -1.40 4.78
CA ALA A 62 6.58 -2.01 6.09
C ALA A 62 7.05 -1.06 7.22
N SER A 63 8.15 -0.33 6.98
CA SER A 63 8.63 0.67 7.94
C SER A 63 7.67 1.84 8.07
N VAL A 64 7.20 2.38 6.94
CA VAL A 64 6.22 3.48 6.92
C VAL A 64 4.95 3.07 7.66
N MET A 65 4.45 1.86 7.44
CA MET A 65 3.26 1.33 8.11
C MET A 65 3.46 1.20 9.62
N LYS A 66 4.63 0.72 10.05
CA LYS A 66 5.00 0.66 11.47
C LYS A 66 5.00 2.04 12.11
N ASP A 67 5.66 3.01 11.48
CA ASP A 67 5.72 4.38 12.00
C ASP A 67 4.36 5.07 11.95
N TYR A 68 3.55 4.82 10.92
CA TYR A 68 2.25 5.45 10.71
C TYR A 68 1.21 4.99 11.73
N PHE A 69 1.12 3.68 11.98
CA PHE A 69 0.17 3.09 12.92
C PHE A 69 0.77 2.83 14.30
N GLU A 70 2.00 3.30 14.55
CA GLU A 70 2.73 3.09 15.81
C GLU A 70 2.76 1.62 16.26
N LEU A 71 2.98 0.71 15.30
CA LEU A 71 2.89 -0.72 15.53
C LEU A 71 3.93 -1.19 16.55
N SER A 72 3.49 -2.01 17.51
CA SER A 72 4.36 -2.67 18.48
C SER A 72 5.27 -3.73 17.86
N TYR A 73 4.93 -4.19 16.66
CA TYR A 73 5.70 -5.13 15.86
C TYR A 73 6.25 -4.45 14.60
N SER A 74 7.19 -5.12 13.91
CA SER A 74 7.74 -4.63 12.64
C SER A 74 7.22 -5.53 11.52
N PRO A 75 6.34 -5.04 10.64
CA PRO A 75 5.93 -5.80 9.45
C PRO A 75 7.17 -6.15 8.63
N THR A 76 7.15 -7.31 7.98
CA THR A 76 8.25 -7.72 7.12
C THR A 76 8.02 -7.25 5.69
N ALA A 77 9.07 -7.29 4.86
CA ALA A 77 8.93 -7.06 3.41
C ALA A 77 7.89 -8.00 2.77
N LYS A 78 7.77 -9.23 3.29
CA LYS A 78 6.82 -10.23 2.81
C LYS A 78 5.38 -9.87 3.17
N ASP A 79 5.16 -9.31 4.35
CA ASP A 79 3.85 -8.82 4.78
C ASP A 79 3.42 -7.64 3.90
N ALA A 80 4.30 -6.64 3.75
CA ALA A 80 4.08 -5.51 2.86
C ALA A 80 3.79 -5.93 1.41
N LYS A 81 4.58 -6.87 0.88
CA LYS A 81 4.35 -7.43 -0.45
C LYS A 81 2.98 -8.09 -0.56
N THR A 82 2.57 -8.84 0.45
CA THR A 82 1.23 -9.48 0.48
C THR A 82 0.11 -8.44 0.48
N ILE A 83 0.27 -7.34 1.22
CA ILE A 83 -0.69 -6.23 1.26
C ILE A 83 -0.78 -5.57 -0.13
N ILE A 84 0.37 -5.25 -0.74
CA ILE A 84 0.43 -4.64 -2.07
C ILE A 84 -0.17 -5.57 -3.14
N ASP A 85 0.20 -6.86 -3.15
CA ASP A 85 -0.36 -7.86 -4.08
C ASP A 85 -1.88 -8.00 -3.90
N LYS A 86 -2.39 -8.03 -2.66
CA LYS A 86 -3.83 -8.09 -2.39
C LYS A 86 -4.55 -6.85 -2.90
N ALA A 87 -3.98 -5.66 -2.68
CA ALA A 87 -4.53 -4.42 -3.21
C ALA A 87 -4.58 -4.46 -4.74
N LEU A 88 -3.53 -4.94 -5.41
CA LEU A 88 -3.48 -5.08 -6.87
C LEU A 88 -4.49 -6.12 -7.41
N VAL A 89 -4.69 -7.25 -6.72
CA VAL A 89 -5.65 -8.30 -7.12
C VAL A 89 -7.08 -7.79 -7.08
N GLN A 90 -7.42 -6.95 -6.09
CA GLN A 90 -8.74 -6.32 -6.03
C GLN A 90 -9.05 -5.43 -7.24
N TRP A 91 -8.04 -5.03 -8.02
CA TRP A 91 -8.20 -4.17 -9.20
C TRP A 91 -7.92 -4.87 -10.53
N GLY A 92 -7.89 -6.21 -10.54
CA GLY A 92 -8.00 -7.01 -11.77
C GLY A 92 -6.70 -7.57 -12.36
N GLY A 93 -5.57 -7.49 -11.65
CA GLY A 93 -4.29 -8.08 -12.08
C GLY A 93 -3.47 -7.21 -13.04
#